data_AF-A0A7V2WUS7-F1
#
_entry.id   AF-A0A7V2WUS7-F1
#
_cell.length_a   1.000
_cell.length_b   1.000
_cell.length_c   1.000
_cell.angle_alpha   90.00
_cell.angle_beta   90.00
_cell.angle_gamma   90.00
#
_symmetry.space_group_name_H-M   'P 1'
#
loop_
_entity.id
_entity.type
_entity.pdbx_description
1 polymer ?
#
loop_
_entity_poly.entity_id
_entity_poly.type
_entity_poly.pdbx_seq_one_letter_code
_entity_poly.pdbx_strand_id
1 'polypeptide(L)' 'RAKSMEHAVKLAASKAKIGDKVLLSPACASFDMFANYQARGDEFIACVTLLKQQQEDSCQ' A
#
# COMPACT_ATOMS: atom_id res chain seq x y z
N ARG A 1 14.15 0.80 -0.47
CA ARG A 1 13.35 -0.45 -0.38
C ARG A 1 12.41 -0.32 0.80
N ALA A 2 11.13 -0.65 0.63
CA ALA A 2 10.19 -0.73 1.74
C ALA A 2 10.41 -2.04 2.53
N LYS A 3 10.13 -2.03 3.84
CA LYS A 3 10.32 -3.17 4.75
C LYS A 3 9.01 -3.85 5.19
N SER A 4 7.86 -3.24 4.89
CA SER A 4 6.51 -3.73 5.18
C SER A 4 5.52 -3.18 4.15
N MET A 5 4.31 -3.76 4.09
CA MET A 5 3.24 -3.25 3.21
C MET A 5 2.89 -1.80 3.54
N GLU A 6 2.70 -1.47 4.82
CA GLU A 6 2.42 -0.12 5.28
C GLU A 6 3.50 0.88 4.84
N HIS A 7 4.78 0.53 5.02
CA HIS A 7 5.87 1.39 4.58
C HIS A 7 5.90 1.53 3.05
N ALA A 8 5.55 0.48 2.30
CA ALA A 8 5.46 0.54 0.85
C ALA A 8 4.34 1.49 0.39
N VAL A 9 3.16 1.40 1.00
CA VAL A 9 2.01 2.26 0.69
C VAL A 9 2.31 3.72 1.04
N LYS A 10 2.87 4.00 2.23
CA LYS A 10 3.27 5.36 2.63
C LYS A 10 4.33 5.96 1.71
N LEU A 11 5.34 5.17 1.34
CA LEU A 11 6.39 5.60 0.42
C LEU A 11 5.87 5.81 -1.01
N ALA A 12 4.89 5.02 -1.44
CA ALA A 12 4.23 5.21 -2.73
C ALA A 12 3.40 6.49 -2.72
N ALA A 13 2.60 6.72 -1.68
CA ALA A 13 1.79 7.93 -1.52
C ALA A 13 2.63 9.20 -1.46
N SER A 14 3.79 9.19 -0.77
CA SER A 14 4.67 10.36 -0.71
C SER A 14 5.37 10.69 -2.03
N LYS A 15 5.41 9.74 -2.98
CA LYS A 15 6.02 9.93 -4.31
C LYS A 15 5.00 10.16 -5.41
N ALA A 16 3.79 9.61 -5.25
CA ALA A 16 2.70 9.76 -6.18
C ALA A 16 2.18 11.20 -6.16
N LYS A 17 1.88 11.72 -7.34
CA LYS A 17 1.22 13.01 -7.50
C LYS A 17 -0.26 12.81 -7.85
N ILE A 18 -1.01 13.89 -7.76
CA ILE A 18 -2.40 13.92 -8.23
C ILE A 18 -2.43 13.48 -9.70
N GLY A 19 -3.21 12.43 -9.99
CA GLY A 19 -3.33 11.84 -11.32
C GLY A 19 -2.46 10.60 -11.56
N ASP A 20 -1.50 10.31 -10.69
CA ASP A 20 -0.71 9.09 -10.77
C ASP A 20 -1.51 7.86 -10.31
N LYS A 21 -1.16 6.69 -10.85
CA LYS A 21 -1.73 5.41 -10.45
C LYS A 21 -0.68 4.56 -9.75
N VAL A 22 -1.01 4.04 -8.57
CA VAL A 22 -0.17 3.11 -7.81
C VAL A 22 -0.70 1.69 -8.00
N LEU A 23 0.15 0.78 -8.48
CA LEU A 23 -0.19 -0.63 -8.69
C LEU A 23 0.65 -1.52 -7.76
N LEU A 24 -0.01 -2.40 -7.02
CA LEU A 24 0.65 -3.51 -6.33
C LEU A 24 0.94 -4.63 -7.35
N SER A 25 2.20 -4.81 -7.73
CA SER A 25 2.64 -5.88 -8.64
C SER A 25 3.78 -6.71 -8.01
N PRO A 26 3.47 -7.79 -7.27
CA PRO A 26 4.50 -8.69 -6.77
C PRO A 26 5.06 -9.51 -7.94
N ALA A 27 6.29 -9.21 -8.35
CA ALA A 27 6.96 -9.86 -9.49
C ALA A 27 7.29 -11.36 -9.29
N CYS A 28 7.07 -11.91 -8.10
CA CYS A 28 7.19 -13.34 -7.81
C CYS A 28 6.09 -13.72 -6.81
N ALA A 29 5.51 -14.91 -6.98
CA ALA A 29 4.63 -15.53 -6.01
C ALA A 29 5.38 -15.70 -4.68
N SER A 30 5.36 -14.68 -3.82
CA SER A 30 6.01 -14.77 -2.52
C SER A 30 5.14 -15.66 -1.62
N PHE A 31 5.50 -16.94 -1.58
CA PHE A 31 5.03 -17.91 -0.60
C PHE A 31 5.68 -17.73 0.78
N ASP A 32 6.65 -16.81 0.94
CA ASP A 32 7.43 -16.70 2.18
C ASP A 32 6.98 -15.62 3.19
N MET A 33 5.98 -14.78 2.86
CA MET A 33 5.52 -13.70 3.78
C MET A 33 4.00 -13.60 3.98
N PHE A 34 3.18 -14.23 3.11
CA PHE A 34 1.72 -14.17 3.19
C PHE A 34 1.13 -15.54 2.82
N ALA A 35 0.13 -15.99 3.58
CA ALA A 35 -0.51 -17.29 3.40
C ALA A 35 -1.16 -17.48 2.02
N ASN A 36 -1.60 -16.38 1.40
CA ASN A 36 -2.18 -16.37 0.07
C ASN A 36 -2.10 -14.96 -0.57
N TYR A 37 -2.47 -14.87 -1.85
CA TYR A 37 -2.51 -13.61 -2.59
C TYR A 37 -3.60 -12.66 -2.06
N GLN A 38 -4.72 -13.21 -1.55
CA GLN A 38 -5.84 -12.44 -1.00
C GLN A 38 -5.41 -11.62 0.22
N ALA A 39 -4.80 -12.24 1.22
CA ALA A 39 -4.35 -11.59 2.44
C ALA A 39 -3.40 -10.42 2.16
N ARG A 40 -2.56 -10.54 1.12
CA ARG A 40 -1.68 -9.45 0.68
C ARG A 40 -2.46 -8.30 0.04
N GLY A 41 -3.47 -8.62 -0.76
CA GLY A 41 -4.38 -7.62 -1.33
C GLY A 41 -5.18 -6.92 -0.24
N ASP A 42 -5.68 -7.66 0.73
CA ASP A 42 -6.44 -7.15 1.87
C ASP A 42 -5.58 -6.20 2.72
N GLU A 43 -4.34 -6.59 3.03
CA GLU A 43 -3.37 -5.75 3.74
C GLU A 43 -3.08 -4.45 2.97
N PHE A 44 -2.92 -4.53 1.65
CA PHE A 44 -2.72 -3.34 0.80
C PHE A 44 -3.94 -2.42 0.82
N ILE A 45 -5.15 -2.97 0.69
CA ILE A 45 -6.40 -2.20 0.74
C ILE A 45 -6.57 -1.54 2.10
N ALA A 46 -6.30 -2.27 3.19
CA ALA A 46 -6.36 -1.73 4.56
C ALA A 46 -5.39 -0.57 4.72
N CYS A 47 -4.13 -0.73 4.31
CA CYS A 47 -3.12 0.32 4.37
C CYS A 47 -3.50 1.55 3.55
N VAL A 48 -4.03 1.38 2.34
CA VAL A 48 -4.48 2.49 1.47
C VAL A 48 -5.68 3.21 2.07
N THR A 49 -6.62 2.47 2.67
CA THR A 49 -7.82 3.04 3.31
C THR A 49 -7.44 3.88 4.52
N LEU A 50 -6.56 3.38 5.38
CA LEU A 50 -6.03 4.13 6.52
C LEU A 50 -5.28 5.38 6.07
N LEU A 51 -4.49 5.29 5.00
CA LEU A 51 -3.76 6.44 4.47
C LEU A 51 -4.71 7.53 3.94
N LYS A 52 -5.79 7.14 3.25
CA LYS A 52 -6.82 8.10 2.80
C LYS A 52 -7.41 8.87 3.98
N GLN A 53 -7.80 8.17 5.05
CA GLN A 53 -8.34 8.78 6.26
C GLN A 53 -7.33 9.76 6.88
N GLN A 54 -6.05 9.37 6.97
CA GLN A 54 -4.99 10.23 7.50
C GLN A 54 -4.71 11.48 6.64
N GLN A 55 -4.90 11.41 5.32
CA GLN A 55 -4.76 12.59 4.45
C GLN A 55 -5.97 13.52 4.55
N GLU A 56 -7.17 12.97 4.78
CA GLU A 56 -8.40 13.75 5.00
C GLU A 56 -8.34 14.50 6.35
N ASP A 57 -7.84 13.86 7.41
CA ASP A 57 -7.67 14.50 8.73
C ASP A 57 -6.62 15.63 8.72
N SER A 58 -5.64 15.58 7.81
CA SER A 58 -4.62 16.63 7.67
C SER A 58 -5.10 17.87 6.91
N CYS A 59 -6.29 17.81 6.30
CA CYS A 59 -6.92 18.94 5.60
C CYS A 59 -7.94 19.70 6.48
N GLN A 60 -8.10 19.32 7.76
CA GLN A 60 -8.93 20.04 8.73
C GLN A 60 -8.12 21.08 9.52
#